data_AF-A0A971K0N3-F1
#
_entry.id   AF-A0A971K0N3-F1
#
_cell.length_a   1.000
_cell.length_b   1.000
_cell.length_c   1.000
_cell.angle_alpha   90.00
_cell.angle_beta   90.00
_cell.angle_gamma   90.00
#
_symmetry.space_group_name_H-M   'P 1'
#
loop_
_entity.id
_entity.type
_entity.pdbx_description
1 polymer ?
#
loop_
_entity_poly.entity_id
_entity_poly.type
_entity_poly.pdbx_seq_one_letter_code
_entity_poly.pdbx_strand_id
1 'polypeptide(L)'
;MKRFVATLLILSLLAPSVLLAEPLKEYVPYEEGEFPLWTYKIRRAEQIFFGSMMITIPVAALVYTLAVNNDWVAQPTSEAQQYLVGAAIAAGLSLTVTVADSIIGAVRTP
;
A
#
# COMPACT_ATOMS: atom_id res chain seq x y z
N MET A 1 -18.40 -15.65 17.31
CA MET A 1 -17.07 -16.04 17.85
C MET A 1 -15.92 -15.62 16.93
N LYS A 2 -15.87 -16.03 15.65
CA LYS A 2 -14.78 -15.65 14.72
C LYS A 2 -14.52 -14.14 14.61
N ARG A 3 -15.58 -13.33 14.56
CA ARG A 3 -15.47 -11.85 14.52
C ARG A 3 -14.80 -11.28 15.76
N PHE A 4 -15.19 -11.74 16.95
CA PHE A 4 -14.61 -11.32 18.23
C PHE A 4 -13.11 -11.67 18.33
N VAL A 5 -12.74 -12.88 17.90
CA VAL A 5 -11.33 -13.31 17.85
C VAL A 5 -10.51 -12.42 16.91
N ALA A 6 -11.05 -12.08 15.73
CA ALA A 6 -10.37 -11.20 14.78
C ALA A 6 -10.18 -9.79 15.34
N THR A 7 -11.19 -9.21 15.99
CA THR A 7 -11.06 -7.89 16.64
C THR A 7 -10.03 -7.90 17.75
N LEU A 8 -9.99 -8.98 18.55
CA LEU A 8 -9.03 -9.14 19.64
C LEU A 8 -7.59 -9.30 19.13
N LEU A 9 -7.42 -9.98 17.99
CA LEU A 9 -6.13 -10.13 17.30
C LEU A 9 -5.62 -8.77 16.77
N ILE A 10 -6.49 -8.01 16.11
CA ILE A 10 -6.18 -6.65 15.62
C ILE A 10 -5.81 -5.73 16.79
N LEU A 11 -6.57 -5.77 17.89
CA LEU A 11 -6.26 -5.00 19.09
C LEU A 11 -4.94 -5.44 19.73
N SER A 12 -4.62 -6.73 19.78
CA SER A 12 -3.35 -7.22 20.32
C SER A 12 -2.13 -6.83 19.48
N LEU A 13 -2.32 -6.64 18.17
CA LEU A 13 -1.26 -6.17 17.26
C LEU A 13 -1.05 -4.66 17.35
N LEU A 14 -2.10 -3.88 17.59
CA LEU A 14 -2.06 -2.42 17.62
C LEU A 14 -1.86 -1.81 19.02
N ALA A 15 -2.30 -2.48 20.08
CA ALA A 15 -2.14 -1.97 21.46
C ALA A 15 -0.67 -1.80 21.91
N PRO A 16 0.28 -2.68 21.55
CA PRO A 16 1.68 -2.55 21.97
C PRO A 16 2.34 -1.29 21.42
N SER A 17 1.95 -0.82 20.23
CA SER A 17 2.59 0.35 19.60
C SER A 17 2.26 1.66 20.31
N VAL A 18 1.11 1.75 20.98
CA VAL A 18 0.70 2.96 21.71
C VAL A 18 1.20 2.92 23.16
N LEU A 19 1.18 1.75 23.80
CA LEU A 19 1.54 1.61 25.21
C LEU A 19 3.06 1.50 25.45
N LEU A 20 3.83 1.05 24.46
CA LEU A 20 5.30 0.94 24.54
C LEU A 20 6.04 2.04 23.78
N ALA A 21 5.32 3.02 23.22
CA ALA A 21 5.95 4.15 22.58
C ALA A 21 6.65 5.03 23.62
N GLU A 22 7.97 5.20 23.48
CA GLU A 22 8.69 6.23 24.22
C GLU A 22 8.09 7.61 23.90
N PRO A 23 8.04 8.54 24.87
CA PRO A 23 7.60 9.90 24.62
C PRO A 23 8.44 10.50 23.49
N LEU A 24 7.75 11.13 22.52
CA LEU A 24 8.40 11.74 21.37
C LEU A 24 9.50 12.69 21.85
N LYS A 25 10.76 12.39 21.49
CA LYS A 25 11.87 13.31 21.73
C LYS A 25 11.59 14.63 21.03
N GLU A 26 12.06 15.72 21.62
CA GLU A 26 11.98 17.04 21.03
C GLU A 26 12.66 17.02 19.64
N TYR A 27 12.07 17.70 18.65
CA TYR A 27 12.55 17.63 17.28
C TYR A 27 13.98 18.18 17.18
N VAL A 28 14.90 17.34 16.69
CA VAL A 28 16.27 17.73 16.35
C VAL A 28 16.43 17.57 14.84
N PRO A 29 17.06 18.53 14.13
CA PRO A 29 17.41 18.36 12.73
C PRO A 29 18.26 17.10 12.52
N TYR A 30 17.98 16.36 11.44
CA TYR A 30 18.71 15.14 11.14
C TYR A 30 20.19 15.41 10.87
N GLU A 31 21.05 14.54 11.40
CA GLU A 31 22.49 14.60 11.15
C GLU A 31 22.82 14.07 9.73
N GLU A 32 23.90 14.59 9.14
CA GLU A 32 24.39 14.08 7.85
C GLU A 32 24.81 12.61 8.02
N GLY A 33 24.05 11.69 7.41
CA GLY A 33 24.30 10.25 7.48
C GLY A 33 23.52 9.49 8.55
N GLU A 34 22.60 10.13 9.27
CA GLU A 34 21.72 9.48 10.26
C GLU A 34 20.91 8.33 9.65
N PHE A 35 20.54 8.44 8.37
CA PHE A 35 19.82 7.40 7.65
C PHE A 35 20.67 6.76 6.55
N PRO A 36 20.68 5.41 6.46
CA PRO A 36 21.31 4.72 5.34
C PRO A 36 20.71 5.12 3.99
N LEU A 37 21.52 5.17 2.93
CA LEU A 37 21.07 5.57 1.58
C LEU A 37 19.91 4.73 1.01
N TRP A 38 19.76 3.47 1.44
CA TRP A 38 18.65 2.62 0.99
C TRP A 38 17.29 3.07 1.53
N THR A 39 17.23 3.73 2.69
CA THR A 39 15.97 4.20 3.27
C THR A 39 15.36 5.30 2.39
N TYR A 40 16.18 6.14 1.76
CA TYR A 40 15.74 7.14 0.79
C TYR A 40 15.10 6.49 -0.44
N LYS A 41 15.67 5.36 -0.92
CA LYS A 41 15.11 4.61 -2.05
C LYS A 41 13.75 4.01 -1.68
N ILE A 42 13.62 3.44 -0.48
CA ILE A 42 12.34 2.90 0.01
C ILE A 42 11.31 4.01 0.19
N ARG A 43 11.68 5.14 0.81
CA ARG A 43 10.80 6.29 0.99
C ARG A 43 10.23 6.78 -0.34
N ARG A 44 11.08 6.90 -1.37
CA ARG A 44 10.63 7.26 -2.72
C ARG A 44 9.67 6.22 -3.28
N ALA A 45 9.98 4.93 -3.12
CA ALA A 45 9.13 3.85 -3.60
C ALA A 45 7.74 3.86 -2.93
N GLU A 46 7.68 4.08 -1.61
CA GLU A 46 6.43 4.21 -0.85
C GLU A 46 5.63 5.42 -1.33
N GLN A 47 6.26 6.59 -1.47
CA GLN A 47 5.58 7.80 -1.95
C GLN A 47 4.93 7.59 -3.32
N ILE A 48 5.64 6.92 -4.24
CA ILE A 48 5.12 6.64 -5.59
C ILE A 48 4.04 5.57 -5.55
N PHE A 49 4.20 4.54 -4.72
CA PHE A 49 3.19 3.50 -4.53
C PHE A 49 1.89 4.09 -3.99
N PHE A 50 1.93 4.69 -2.80
CA PHE A 50 0.75 5.29 -2.19
C PHE A 50 0.19 6.47 -3.00
N GLY A 51 1.05 7.26 -3.65
CA GLY A 51 0.64 8.36 -4.51
C GLY A 51 -0.09 7.87 -5.77
N SER A 52 0.40 6.82 -6.44
CA SER A 52 -0.25 6.26 -7.63
C SER A 52 -1.56 5.54 -7.32
N MET A 53 -1.75 5.04 -6.08
CA MET A 53 -3.00 4.39 -5.68
C MET A 53 -4.24 5.28 -5.80
N MET A 54 -4.09 6.60 -5.68
CA MET A 54 -5.20 7.55 -5.92
C MET A 54 -5.78 7.45 -7.33
N ILE A 55 -4.99 6.99 -8.31
CA ILE A 55 -5.41 6.79 -9.70
C ILE A 55 -5.70 5.31 -9.96
N THR A 56 -4.88 4.38 -9.45
CA THR A 56 -5.07 2.96 -9.77
C THR A 56 -6.31 2.36 -9.12
N ILE A 57 -6.78 2.87 -7.97
CA ILE A 57 -8.03 2.42 -7.34
C ILE A 57 -9.26 2.66 -8.24
N PRO A 58 -9.57 3.91 -8.67
CA PRO A 58 -10.73 4.14 -9.52
C PRO A 58 -10.61 3.47 -10.89
N VAL A 59 -9.41 3.41 -11.47
CA VAL A 59 -9.17 2.70 -12.73
C VAL A 59 -9.44 1.20 -12.57
N ALA A 60 -8.92 0.57 -11.51
CA ALA A 60 -9.16 -0.84 -11.22
C ALA A 60 -10.65 -1.12 -11.00
N ALA A 61 -11.36 -0.25 -10.26
CA ALA A 61 -12.78 -0.40 -10.03
C ALA A 61 -13.59 -0.35 -11.33
N LEU A 62 -13.27 0.58 -12.24
CA LEU A 62 -13.95 0.73 -13.52
C LEU A 62 -13.70 -0.48 -14.43
N VAL A 63 -12.43 -0.87 -14.59
CA VAL A 63 -12.03 -2.02 -15.43
C VAL A 63 -12.61 -3.32 -14.89
N TYR A 64 -12.57 -3.53 -13.57
CA TYR A 64 -13.13 -4.72 -12.94
C TYR A 64 -14.65 -4.80 -13.13
N THR A 65 -15.37 -3.69 -12.93
CA THR A 65 -16.81 -3.63 -13.16
C THR A 65 -17.16 -3.93 -14.62
N LEU A 66 -16.39 -3.38 -15.56
CA LEU A 66 -16.58 -3.64 -16.99
C LEU A 66 -16.33 -5.12 -17.34
N ALA A 67 -15.27 -5.72 -16.79
CA ALA A 67 -14.96 -7.14 -17.01
C ALA A 67 -16.04 -8.07 -16.44
N VAL A 68 -16.59 -7.75 -15.27
CA VAL A 68 -17.69 -8.49 -14.66
C VAL A 68 -18.99 -8.34 -15.46
N ASN A 69 -19.30 -7.14 -15.95
CA ASN A 69 -20.53 -6.89 -16.73
C ASN A 69 -20.52 -7.53 -18.13
N ASN A 70 -19.34 -7.86 -18.67
CA ASN A 70 -19.18 -8.53 -19.97
C ASN A 70 -18.92 -10.04 -19.81
N ASP A 71 -19.13 -10.61 -18.62
CA ASP A 71 -18.90 -12.03 -18.30
C ASP A 71 -17.47 -12.51 -18.58
N TRP A 72 -16.48 -11.61 -18.58
CA TRP A 72 -15.06 -11.96 -18.72
C TRP A 72 -14.45 -12.49 -17.43
N VAL A 73 -15.02 -12.07 -16.30
CA VAL A 73 -14.60 -12.46 -14.95
C VAL A 73 -15.83 -12.90 -14.17
N ALA A 74 -15.68 -13.89 -13.30
CA ALA A 74 -16.76 -14.39 -12.47
C ALA A 74 -17.36 -13.28 -11.59
N GLN A 75 -18.68 -13.32 -11.43
CA GLN A 75 -19.40 -12.45 -10.50
C GLN A 75 -18.90 -12.68 -9.07
N PRO A 76 -18.62 -11.61 -8.29
CA PRO A 76 -18.16 -11.73 -6.92
C PRO A 76 -19.25 -12.39 -6.06
N THR A 77 -18.86 -13.30 -5.16
CA THR A 77 -19.80 -13.98 -4.27
C THR A 77 -20.20 -13.12 -3.06
N SER A 78 -19.48 -12.02 -2.81
CA SER A 78 -19.76 -11.06 -1.73
C SER A 78 -19.16 -9.69 -2.05
N GLU A 79 -19.71 -8.63 -1.45
CA GLU A 79 -19.18 -7.27 -1.55
C GLU A 79 -17.73 -7.17 -1.05
N ALA A 80 -17.40 -7.87 0.03
CA ALA A 80 -16.04 -7.91 0.55
C ALA A 80 -15.04 -8.47 -0.47
N GLN A 81 -15.43 -9.52 -1.20
CA GLN A 81 -14.60 -10.08 -2.27
C GLN A 81 -14.39 -9.06 -3.40
N GLN A 82 -15.44 -8.33 -3.79
CA GLN A 82 -15.34 -7.28 -4.81
C GLN A 82 -14.32 -6.20 -4.41
N TYR A 83 -14.38 -5.70 -3.17
CA TYR A 83 -13.41 -4.72 -2.68
C TYR A 83 -12.00 -5.26 -2.59
N LEU A 84 -11.82 -6.50 -2.11
CA LEU A 84 -10.50 -7.13 -2.01
C LEU A 84 -9.85 -7.35 -3.38
N VAL A 85 -10.63 -7.81 -4.37
CA VAL A 85 -10.13 -7.99 -5.74
C VAL A 85 -9.78 -6.63 -6.35
N GLY A 86 -10.64 -5.63 -6.21
CA GLY A 86 -10.36 -4.27 -6.68
C GLY A 86 -9.10 -3.67 -6.05
N ALA A 87 -8.95 -3.82 -4.72
CA ALA A 87 -7.77 -3.35 -4.00
C ALA A 87 -6.50 -4.10 -4.43
N ALA A 88 -6.57 -5.41 -4.66
CA ALA A 88 -5.44 -6.21 -5.13
C ALA A 88 -4.99 -5.78 -6.53
N ILE A 89 -5.94 -5.56 -7.46
CA ILE A 89 -5.64 -5.05 -8.81
C ILE A 89 -4.98 -3.67 -8.73
N ALA A 90 -5.57 -2.76 -7.94
CA ALA A 90 -5.05 -1.40 -7.77
C ALA A 90 -3.63 -1.40 -7.17
N ALA A 91 -3.38 -2.25 -6.16
CA ALA A 91 -2.08 -2.42 -5.55
C ALA A 91 -1.05 -3.01 -6.54
N GLY A 92 -1.45 -3.99 -7.36
CA GLY A 92 -0.58 -4.56 -8.40
C GLY A 92 -0.20 -3.54 -9.48
N LEU A 93 -1.16 -2.73 -9.94
CA LEU A 93 -0.90 -1.63 -10.87
C LEU A 93 0.02 -0.58 -10.25
N SER A 94 -0.23 -0.20 -9.00
CA SER A 94 0.59 0.76 -8.28
C SER A 94 2.03 0.26 -8.09
N LEU A 95 2.19 -1.02 -7.73
CA LEU A 95 3.50 -1.67 -7.65
C LEU A 95 4.22 -1.63 -9.01
N THR A 96 3.50 -1.86 -10.11
CA THR A 96 4.06 -1.79 -11.46
C THR A 96 4.59 -0.38 -11.77
N VAL A 97 3.85 0.67 -11.40
CA VAL A 97 4.29 2.08 -11.54
C VAL A 97 5.55 2.33 -10.72
N THR A 98 5.59 1.89 -9.46
CA THR A 98 6.75 2.05 -8.57
C THR A 98 7.99 1.33 -9.09
N VAL A 99 7.84 0.10 -9.58
CA VAL A 99 8.93 -0.67 -10.17
C VAL A 99 9.44 -0.02 -11.45
N ALA A 100 8.53 0.46 -12.31
CA ALA A 100 8.91 1.18 -13.53
C ALA A 100 9.70 2.45 -13.20
N ASP A 101 9.28 3.26 -12.23
CA ASP A 101 10.05 4.44 -11.78
C ASP A 101 11.43 4.04 -11.24
N SER A 102 11.50 2.96 -10.45
CA SER A 102 12.76 2.49 -9.90
C SER A 102 13.75 2.08 -11.00
N ILE A 103 13.28 1.36 -12.03
CA ILE A 103 14.10 0.94 -13.17
C ILE A 103 14.54 2.15 -13.99
N ILE A 104 13.62 3.05 -14.36
CA ILE A 104 13.94 4.25 -15.15
C ILE A 104 14.90 5.16 -14.39
N GLY A 105 14.70 5.32 -13.09
CA GLY A 105 15.57 6.08 -12.20
C GLY A 105 16.99 5.52 -12.13
N ALA A 106 17.13 4.19 -12.10
CA ALA A 106 18.43 3.52 -12.10
C ALA A 106 19.18 3.65 -13.44
N VAL A 107 18.46 3.67 -14.57
CA VAL A 107 19.07 3.81 -15.91
C VAL A 107 19.56 5.25 -16.16
N ARG A 108 18.97 6.25 -15.51
CA ARG A 108 19.33 7.67 -15.69
C ARG A 108 20.45 8.17 -14.77
N THR A 109 20.83 7.42 -13.75
CA THR A 109 22.03 7.72 -12.95
C THR A 109 23.26 7.16 -13.68
N PRO A 110 24.24 8.00 -14.10
CA PRO A 110 25.47 7.53 -14.74
C PRO A 110 26.33 6.65 -13.82
#